data_AF-X0S6T4-F1
#
_entry.id   AF-X0S6T4-F1
#
_cell.length_a   1.000
_cell.length_b   1.000
_cell.length_c   1.000
_cell.angle_alpha   90.00
_cell.angle_beta   90.00
_cell.angle_gamma   90.00
#
_symmetry.space_group_name_H-M   'P 1'
#
loop_
_entity.id
_entity.type
_entity.pdbx_description
1 polymer ?
#
loop_
_entity_poly.entity_id
_entity_poly.type
_entity_poly.pdbx_seq_one_letter_code
_entity_poly.pdbx_strand_id
1 'polypeptide(L)'
;MHNYDDCSLCGGQVSEDKVELEYRYQGNLYIFQNVLAGVCQQCGEKYLPAKVAKEIEHRIRTKEKWDKTISVPVDVLPDEVTA
;
A
#
# COMPACT_ATOMS: atom_id res chain seq x y z
N MET A 1 -0.23 -20.07 2.43
CA MET A 1 0.55 -19.24 1.50
C MET A 1 -0.31 -18.95 0.30
N HIS A 2 -0.41 -17.67 -0.09
CA HIS A 2 -1.01 -17.32 -1.39
C HIS A 2 0.00 -17.69 -2.49
N ASN A 3 -0.44 -18.26 -3.60
CA ASN A 3 0.43 -18.41 -4.77
C ASN A 3 0.43 -17.09 -5.52
N TYR A 4 1.61 -16.58 -5.88
CA TYR A 4 1.78 -15.40 -6.71
C TYR A 4 2.43 -15.84 -8.02
N ASP A 5 1.90 -15.36 -9.13
CA ASP A 5 2.56 -15.47 -10.43
C ASP A 5 3.74 -14.49 -10.50
N ASP A 6 4.53 -14.61 -11.57
CA ASP A 6 5.59 -13.65 -11.86
C ASP A 6 5.04 -12.23 -12.06
N CYS A 7 5.90 -11.26 -11.81
CA CYS A 7 5.54 -9.85 -11.83
C CYS A 7 5.01 -9.45 -13.21
N SER A 8 3.79 -8.91 -13.27
CA SER A 8 3.17 -8.44 -14.50
C SER A 8 3.87 -7.21 -15.13
N LEU A 9 4.69 -6.48 -14.34
CA LEU A 9 5.43 -5.32 -14.83
C LEU A 9 6.80 -5.66 -15.41
N CYS A 10 7.56 -6.57 -14.79
CA CYS A 10 8.94 -6.85 -15.19
C CYS A 10 9.26 -8.33 -15.43
N GLY A 11 8.32 -9.25 -15.17
CA GLY A 11 8.51 -10.70 -15.28
C GLY A 11 9.36 -11.32 -14.15
N GLY A 12 9.76 -10.56 -13.14
CA GLY A 12 10.55 -11.06 -12.01
C GLY A 12 9.72 -11.87 -11.00
N GLN A 13 10.38 -12.76 -10.28
CA GLN A 13 9.75 -13.59 -9.23
C GLN A 13 9.07 -12.72 -8.16
N VAL A 14 7.84 -13.09 -7.81
CA VAL A 14 7.08 -12.51 -6.70
C VAL A 14 7.07 -13.48 -5.53
N SER A 15 7.38 -13.00 -4.33
CA SER A 15 7.32 -13.78 -3.10
C SER A 15 6.49 -13.07 -2.03
N GLU A 16 5.87 -13.83 -1.15
CA GLU A 16 5.11 -13.28 -0.01
C GLU A 16 6.06 -12.58 0.97
N ASP A 17 5.72 -11.35 1.38
CA ASP A 17 6.45 -10.58 2.39
C ASP A 17 5.48 -9.72 3.23
N LYS A 18 5.96 -9.21 4.36
CA LYS A 18 5.27 -8.23 5.20
C LYS A 18 5.75 -6.83 4.88
N VAL A 19 4.85 -6.01 4.33
CA VAL A 19 5.18 -4.65 3.90
C VAL A 19 4.39 -3.60 4.67
N GLU A 20 4.92 -2.38 4.65
CA GLU A 20 4.10 -1.19 4.89
C GLU A 20 3.38 -0.80 3.59
N LEU A 21 2.09 -0.51 3.72
CA LEU A 21 1.22 -0.13 2.62
C LEU A 21 0.61 1.24 2.89
N GLU A 22 0.97 2.19 2.03
CA GLU A 22 0.31 3.49 1.91
C GLU A 22 -0.93 3.30 1.02
N TYR A 23 -2.11 3.45 1.60
CA TYR A 23 -3.39 3.21 0.93
C TYR A 23 -4.20 4.51 0.87
N ARG A 24 -4.47 5.00 -0.34
CA ARG A 24 -5.31 6.18 -0.54
C ARG A 24 -6.75 5.76 -0.80
N TYR A 25 -7.68 6.25 0.02
CA TYR A 25 -9.11 5.99 -0.12
C TYR A 25 -9.92 7.26 0.12
N GLN A 26 -10.76 7.63 -0.85
CA GLN A 26 -11.62 8.83 -0.81
C GLN A 26 -10.86 10.11 -0.38
N GLY A 27 -9.66 10.32 -0.91
CA GLY A 27 -8.83 11.50 -0.62
C GLY A 27 -8.05 11.44 0.70
N ASN A 28 -8.22 10.39 1.51
CA ASN A 28 -7.49 10.20 2.76
C ASN A 28 -6.34 9.20 2.58
N LEU A 29 -5.23 9.42 3.28
CA LEU A 29 -4.09 8.50 3.34
C LEU A 29 -4.20 7.63 4.60
N TYR A 30 -4.10 6.32 4.42
CA TYR A 30 -4.01 5.32 5.48
C TYR A 30 -2.69 4.58 5.37
N ILE A 31 -2.08 4.27 6.50
CA ILE A 31 -0.84 3.48 6.55
C ILE A 31 -1.14 2.17 7.29
N PHE A 32 -1.02 1.06 6.57
CA PHE A 32 -1.16 -0.28 7.13
C PHE A 32 0.22 -0.90 7.26
N GLN A 33 0.56 -1.33 8.47
CA GLN A 33 1.82 -2.00 8.77
C GLN A 33 1.64 -3.52 8.78
N ASN A 34 2.71 -4.26 8.49
CA ASN A 34 2.72 -5.73 8.49
C ASN A 34 1.70 -6.37 7.53
N VAL A 35 1.45 -5.74 6.40
CA VAL A 35 0.51 -6.24 5.38
C VAL A 35 1.17 -7.39 4.63
N LEU A 36 0.53 -8.56 4.64
CA LEU A 36 0.95 -9.69 3.81
C LEU A 36 0.61 -9.42 2.35
N ALA A 37 1.64 -9.28 1.51
CA ALA A 37 1.53 -9.02 0.09
C ALA A 37 2.60 -9.78 -0.69
N GLY A 38 2.37 -10.01 -1.98
CA GLY A 38 3.41 -10.46 -2.89
C GLY A 38 4.29 -9.28 -3.25
N VAL A 39 5.61 -9.42 -3.16
CA VAL A 39 6.57 -8.38 -3.56
C VAL A 39 7.46 -8.93 -4.64
N CYS A 40 7.51 -8.23 -5.78
CA CYS A 40 8.48 -8.55 -6.81
C CYS A 40 9.89 -8.30 -6.28
N GLN A 41 10.74 -9.32 -6.33
CA GLN A 41 12.10 -9.26 -5.81
C GLN A 41 13.06 -8.47 -6.70
N GLN A 42 12.61 -7.97 -7.85
CA GLN A 42 13.41 -7.17 -8.78
C GLN A 42 13.01 -5.70 -8.82
N CYS A 43 11.72 -5.40 -9.01
CA CYS A 43 11.24 -4.02 -9.16
C CYS A 43 10.51 -3.47 -7.92
N GLY A 44 10.23 -4.32 -6.93
CA GLY A 44 9.52 -3.91 -5.71
C GLY A 44 8.00 -3.78 -5.85
N GLU A 45 7.43 -4.13 -7.00
CA GLU A 45 5.98 -4.06 -7.21
C GLU A 45 5.22 -4.94 -6.22
N LYS A 46 4.11 -4.41 -5.69
CA LYS A 46 3.34 -5.05 -4.61
C LYS A 46 2.00 -5.58 -5.11
N TYR A 47 1.73 -6.85 -4.86
CA TYR A 47 0.50 -7.55 -5.20
C TYR A 47 -0.31 -7.84 -3.94
N LEU A 48 -1.45 -7.16 -3.79
CA LEU A 48 -2.31 -7.30 -2.62
C LEU A 48 -3.34 -8.41 -2.82
N PRO A 49 -3.35 -9.48 -1.99
CA PRO A 49 -4.39 -10.51 -2.08
C PRO A 49 -5.79 -9.94 -1.85
N ALA A 50 -6.80 -10.47 -2.55
CA ALA A 50 -8.18 -9.97 -2.46
C ALA A 50 -8.72 -9.99 -1.02
N LYS A 51 -8.35 -10.98 -0.21
CA LYS A 51 -8.74 -11.05 1.22
C LYS A 51 -8.16 -9.89 2.05
N VAL A 52 -6.93 -9.48 1.73
CA VAL A 52 -6.22 -8.42 2.45
C VAL A 52 -6.79 -7.07 2.03
N ALA A 53 -7.04 -6.86 0.74
CA ALA A 53 -7.72 -5.67 0.23
C ALA A 53 -9.09 -5.46 0.89
N LYS A 54 -9.91 -6.52 0.96
CA LYS A 54 -11.23 -6.45 1.60
C LYS A 54 -11.18 -6.10 3.09
N GLU A 55 -10.22 -6.66 3.82
CA GLU A 55 -10.02 -6.35 5.24
C GLU A 55 -9.60 -4.88 5.45
N ILE A 56 -8.69 -4.37 4.61
CA ILE A 56 -8.28 -2.97 4.61
C ILE A 56 -9.49 -2.04 4.39
N GLU A 57 -10.27 -2.30 3.34
CA GLU A 57 -11.46 -1.51 3.04
C GLU A 57 -12.51 -1.59 4.16
N HIS A 58 -12.69 -2.77 4.75
CA HIS A 58 -13.58 -2.97 5.88
C HIS A 58 -13.19 -2.08 7.05
N ARG A 59 -11.92 -2.10 7.46
CA ARG A 59 -11.40 -1.24 8.55
C ARG A 59 -11.57 0.25 8.28
N ILE A 60 -11.29 0.68 7.05
CA ILE A 60 -11.50 2.07 6.64
C ILE A 60 -12.98 2.47 6.79
N ARG A 61 -13.91 1.59 6.40
CA ARG A 61 -15.36 1.84 6.44
C ARG A 61 -15.94 1.78 7.85
N THR A 62 -15.51 0.83 8.68
CA THR A 62 -16.00 0.71 10.07
C THR A 62 -15.40 1.76 10.99
N LYS A 63 -14.28 2.40 10.58
CA LYS A 63 -13.53 3.38 11.39
C LYS A 63 -13.15 2.81 12.76
N GLU A 64 -12.94 1.50 12.84
CA GLU A 64 -12.46 0.88 14.06
C GLU A 64 -11.09 1.46 14.46
N LYS A 65 -10.90 1.54 15.77
CA LYS A 65 -9.81 2.27 16.43
C LYS A 65 -8.45 2.01 15.76
N TRP A 66 -7.82 3.07 15.28
CA TRP A 66 -6.44 3.04 14.77
C TRP A 66 -5.44 2.88 15.90
N ASP A 67 -4.39 2.07 15.69
CA ASP A 67 -3.30 1.91 16.67
C ASP A 67 -2.56 3.22 16.94
N LYS A 68 -2.34 4.01 15.88
CA LYS A 68 -1.74 5.35 15.94
C LYS A 68 -2.19 6.19 14.75
N THR A 69 -2.08 7.49 14.87
CA THR A 69 -2.28 8.45 13.77
C THR A 69 -1.06 9.35 13.69
N ILE A 70 -0.58 9.58 12.47
CA ILE A 70 0.52 10.51 12.20
C ILE A 70 -0.02 11.75 11.49
N SER A 71 0.57 12.91 11.76
CA SER A 71 0.29 14.13 10.99
C SER A 71 1.29 14.21 9.84
N VAL A 72 0.79 14.26 8.61
CA VAL A 72 1.62 14.35 7.40
C VAL A 72 1.52 15.77 6.86
N PRO A 73 2.64 16.52 6.76
CA PRO A 73 2.62 17.84 6.14
C PRO A 73 2.31 17.71 4.64
N VAL A 74 1.50 18.62 4.12
CA VAL A 74 1.16 18.71 2.70
C VAL A 74 1.50 20.11 2.23
N ASP A 75 2.27 20.20 1.16
CA ASP A 75 2.66 21.45 0.53
C ASP A 75 2.10 21.49 -0.90
N VAL A 76 1.84 22.69 -1.41
CA VAL A 76 1.38 22.92 -2.78
C VAL A 76 2.50 23.68 -3.49
N LEU A 77 3.18 22.99 -4.40
CA LEU A 77 4.23 23.63 -5.19
C LEU A 77 3.62 24.70 -6.10
N PRO A 78 4.21 25.91 -6.15
CA PRO A 78 3.80 26.92 -7.10
C PRO A 78 4.08 26.47 -8.54
N ASP A 79 3.26 26.91 -9.48
CA ASP A 79 3.39 26.57 -10.92
C ASP A 79 4.75 26.99 -11.51
N GLU A 80 5.40 28.00 -10.93
CA GLU A 80 6.74 28.45 -11.31
C GLU A 80 7.74 28.13 -10.20
N VAL A 81 8.41 26.99 -10.34
CA VAL A 81 9.60 26.68 -9.54
C VAL A 81 10.79 27.40 -10.19
N THR A 82 11.05 28.63 -9.79
CA THR A 82 12.30 29.32 -10.20
C THR A 82 13.49 28.58 -9.63
N ALA A 83 14.33 28.06 -10.54
CA ALA A 83 15.59 27.37 -10.25
C ALA A 83 16.66 28.29 -9.65
#